data_AF-A0A2D7IEF5-F1
#
_entry.id   AF-A0A2D7IEF5-F1
#
_cell.length_a   1.000
_cell.length_b   1.000
_cell.length_c   1.000
_cell.angle_alpha   90.00
_cell.angle_beta   90.00
_cell.angle_gamma   90.00
#
_symmetry.space_group_name_H-M   'P 1'
#
loop_
_entity.id
_entity.type
_entity.pdbx_description
1 polymer ?
#
loop_
_entity_poly.entity_id
_entity_poly.type
_entity_poly.pdbx_seq_one_letter_code
_entity_poly.pdbx_strand_id
1 'polypeptide(L)'
;MQKKSSVYSYLEKYCLFYLSKYSVTKNKFKSKIEYKLKNDFFKKKIDKSQLEEGLDLVSSLVDKFVNLKVINDKNLMKIKIDSFISTGMSLKQIYIKLVQYKFEIYHIEVAINDLKKQDNIREILIRNYCKKKKKFNYDSNWDIKDDNYKKKKP
;
A
#
# COMPACT_ATOMS: atom_id res chain seq x y z
N MET A 1 32.19 -18.90 -4.97
CA MET A 1 30.77 -18.57 -4.71
C MET A 1 30.37 -19.21 -3.39
N GLN A 2 30.11 -18.40 -2.35
CA GLN A 2 29.70 -18.93 -1.05
C GLN A 2 28.32 -19.60 -1.16
N LYS A 3 28.21 -20.83 -0.65
CA LYS A 3 26.97 -21.61 -0.57
C LYS A 3 26.02 -20.86 0.37
N LYS A 4 25.04 -20.11 -0.17
CA LYS A 4 23.99 -19.47 0.62
C LYS A 4 23.30 -20.52 1.50
N SER A 5 22.97 -20.18 2.75
CA SER A 5 22.32 -21.13 3.66
C SER A 5 21.00 -21.66 3.07
N SER A 6 20.63 -22.88 3.49
CA SER A 6 19.38 -23.51 3.06
C SER A 6 18.16 -22.66 3.45
N VAL A 7 18.23 -21.97 4.60
CA VAL A 7 17.19 -21.07 5.12
C VAL A 7 17.09 -19.79 4.27
N TYR A 8 18.22 -19.18 3.89
CA TYR A 8 18.22 -18.00 3.03
C TYR A 8 17.52 -18.30 1.70
N SER A 9 17.93 -19.39 1.04
CA SER A 9 17.37 -19.78 -0.26
C SER A 9 15.88 -20.11 -0.18
N TYR A 10 15.46 -20.72 0.94
CA TYR A 10 14.06 -21.00 1.25
C TYR A 10 13.23 -19.71 1.38
N LEU A 11 13.70 -18.77 2.21
CA LEU A 11 13.02 -17.49 2.43
C LEU A 11 13.02 -16.61 1.18
N GLU A 12 14.11 -16.57 0.43
CA GLU A 12 14.22 -15.83 -0.82
C GLU A 12 13.18 -16.31 -1.84
N LYS A 13 12.99 -17.62 -1.99
CA LYS A 13 11.93 -18.19 -2.85
C LYS A 13 10.54 -17.78 -2.39
N TYR A 14 10.28 -17.81 -1.07
CA TYR A 14 9.01 -17.34 -0.52
C TYR A 14 8.77 -15.85 -0.80
N CYS A 15 9.80 -15.03 -0.62
CA CYS A 15 9.77 -13.60 -0.90
C CYS A 15 9.42 -13.32 -2.37
N LEU A 16 10.09 -14.00 -3.30
CA LEU A 16 9.83 -13.88 -4.74
C LEU A 16 8.39 -14.26 -5.07
N PHE A 17 7.91 -15.39 -4.58
CA PHE A 17 6.52 -15.83 -4.79
C PHE A 17 5.50 -14.85 -4.22
N TYR A 18 5.78 -14.27 -3.05
CA TYR A 18 4.86 -13.32 -2.42
C TYR A 18 4.80 -12.00 -3.21
N LEU A 19 5.97 -11.45 -3.57
CA LEU A 19 6.06 -10.19 -4.30
C LEU A 19 5.58 -10.29 -5.75
N SER A 20 5.57 -11.50 -6.34
CA SER A 20 4.97 -11.70 -7.67
C SER A 20 3.45 -11.55 -7.67
N LYS A 21 2.80 -11.55 -6.50
CA LYS A 21 1.34 -11.47 -6.36
C LYS A 21 0.84 -10.20 -5.67
N TYR A 22 1.68 -9.59 -4.84
CA TYR A 22 1.25 -8.50 -3.96
C TYR A 22 2.23 -7.33 -3.99
N SER A 23 1.70 -6.14 -4.22
CA SER A 23 2.39 -4.89 -3.89
C SER A 23 2.14 -4.55 -2.42
N VAL A 24 3.21 -4.42 -1.64
CA VAL A 24 3.15 -4.24 -0.19
C VAL A 24 4.14 -3.18 0.28
N THR A 25 3.89 -2.63 1.47
CA THR A 25 4.86 -1.75 2.13
C THR A 25 6.03 -2.55 2.70
N LYS A 26 7.16 -1.89 2.93
CA LYS A 26 8.32 -2.47 3.63
C LYS A 26 7.91 -3.14 4.94
N ASN A 27 7.17 -2.41 5.79
CA ASN A 27 6.74 -2.90 7.10
C ASN A 27 5.76 -4.07 7.00
N LYS A 28 4.84 -4.05 6.03
CA LYS A 28 3.92 -5.16 5.83
C LYS A 28 4.63 -6.41 5.32
N PHE A 29 5.60 -6.23 4.43
CA PHE A 29 6.42 -7.32 3.91
C PHE A 29 7.26 -7.99 5.00
N LYS A 30 7.96 -7.19 5.81
CA LYS A 30 8.71 -7.66 6.98
C LYS A 30 7.85 -8.52 7.91
N SER A 31 6.71 -8.00 8.36
CA SER A 31 5.78 -8.75 9.22
C SER A 31 5.27 -10.03 8.55
N LYS A 32 5.14 -10.06 7.23
CA LYS A 32 4.65 -11.23 6.51
C LYS A 32 5.68 -12.37 6.51
N ILE A 33 6.96 -12.04 6.33
CA ILE A 33 8.05 -13.02 6.39
C ILE A 33 8.19 -13.56 7.82
N GLU A 34 8.21 -12.68 8.82
CA GLU A 34 8.27 -13.08 10.25
C GLU A 34 7.10 -13.99 10.62
N TYR A 35 5.88 -13.67 10.17
CA TYR A 35 4.71 -14.51 10.39
C TYR A 35 4.85 -15.87 9.69
N LYS A 36 5.39 -15.92 8.46
CA LYS A 36 5.62 -17.17 7.73
C LYS A 36 6.55 -18.10 8.52
N LEU A 37 7.68 -17.56 8.99
CA LEU A 37 8.65 -18.29 9.82
C LEU A 37 8.01 -18.84 11.10
N LYS A 38 7.34 -17.99 11.88
CA LYS A 38 6.65 -18.41 13.11
C LYS A 38 5.59 -19.49 12.86
N ASN A 39 4.81 -19.35 11.78
CA ASN A 39 3.79 -20.31 11.42
C ASN A 39 4.38 -21.64 10.90
N ASP A 40 5.51 -21.60 10.19
CA ASP A 40 6.21 -22.83 9.77
C ASP A 40 6.82 -23.58 10.95
N PHE A 41 7.40 -22.85 11.90
CA PHE A 41 7.90 -23.40 13.15
C PHE A 41 6.76 -24.05 13.95
N PHE A 42 5.63 -23.35 14.12
CA PHE A 42 4.44 -23.91 14.77
C PHE A 42 3.94 -25.19 14.08
N LYS A 43 4.02 -25.24 12.75
CA LYS A 43 3.69 -26.42 11.93
C LYS A 43 4.81 -27.45 11.84
N LYS A 44 5.89 -27.32 12.62
CA LYS A 44 7.06 -28.20 12.66
C LYS A 44 7.73 -28.42 11.29
N LYS A 45 7.64 -27.44 10.40
CA LYS A 45 8.29 -27.47 9.07
C LYS A 45 9.75 -27.02 9.11
N ILE A 46 10.08 -26.22 10.13
CA ILE A 46 11.43 -25.77 10.44
C ILE A 46 11.67 -25.97 11.93
N ASP A 47 12.93 -26.16 12.31
CA ASP A 47 13.34 -26.24 13.71
C ASP A 47 13.62 -24.84 14.32
N LYS A 48 14.01 -24.83 15.60
CA LYS A 48 14.28 -23.59 16.35
C LYS A 48 15.50 -22.84 15.80
N SER A 49 16.56 -23.55 15.41
CA SER A 49 17.78 -22.95 14.86
C SER A 49 17.48 -22.25 13.53
N GLN A 50 16.70 -22.92 12.68
CA GLN A 50 16.24 -22.36 11.40
C GLN A 50 15.30 -21.16 11.58
N LEU A 51 14.48 -21.14 12.64
CA LEU A 51 13.66 -19.99 12.98
C LEU A 51 14.53 -18.79 13.38
N GLU A 52 15.50 -18.99 14.25
CA GLU A 52 16.42 -17.94 14.72
C GLU A 52 17.23 -17.39 13.54
N GLU A 53 17.89 -18.25 12.77
CA GLU A 53 18.61 -17.86 11.56
C GLU A 53 17.70 -17.11 10.57
N GLY A 54 16.48 -17.62 10.35
CA GLY A 54 15.52 -17.01 9.45
C GLY A 54 15.10 -15.60 9.87
N LEU A 55 14.90 -15.38 11.19
CA LEU A 55 14.54 -14.07 11.74
C LEU A 55 15.66 -13.05 11.58
N ASP A 56 16.91 -13.47 11.78
CA ASP A 56 18.09 -12.62 11.59
C ASP A 56 18.24 -12.18 10.11
N LEU A 57 17.84 -13.05 9.17
CA LEU A 57 17.89 -12.75 7.74
C LEU A 57 16.81 -11.78 7.26
N VAL A 58 15.70 -11.60 7.98
CA VAL A 58 14.52 -10.86 7.49
C VAL A 58 14.87 -9.44 7.03
N SER A 59 15.60 -8.68 7.85
CA SER A 59 15.91 -7.28 7.52
C SER A 59 16.74 -7.19 6.23
N SER A 60 17.76 -8.03 6.08
CA SER A 60 18.60 -8.07 4.87
C SER A 60 17.81 -8.45 3.61
N LEU A 61 16.87 -9.40 3.72
CA LEU A 61 16.01 -9.80 2.61
C LEU A 61 15.05 -8.66 2.23
N VAL A 62 14.44 -8.00 3.20
CA VAL A 62 13.56 -6.86 2.96
C VAL A 62 14.34 -5.74 2.25
N ASP A 63 15.52 -5.38 2.75
CA ASP A 63 16.34 -4.32 2.17
C ASP A 63 16.82 -4.67 0.76
N LYS A 64 17.11 -5.95 0.47
CA LYS A 64 17.39 -6.41 -0.90
C LYS A 64 16.26 -6.03 -1.86
N PHE A 65 15.00 -6.32 -1.53
CA PHE A 65 13.86 -6.02 -2.43
C PHE A 65 13.51 -4.53 -2.50
N VAL A 66 13.81 -3.78 -1.44
CA VAL A 66 13.75 -2.30 -1.47
C VAL A 66 14.82 -1.73 -2.40
N ASN A 67 16.06 -2.20 -2.30
CA ASN A 67 17.18 -1.75 -3.15
C ASN A 67 16.96 -2.10 -4.63
N LEU A 68 16.32 -3.24 -4.91
CA LEU A 68 15.88 -3.62 -6.25
C LEU A 68 14.67 -2.82 -6.76
N LYS A 69 14.15 -1.87 -5.96
CA LYS A 69 12.96 -1.04 -6.25
C LYS A 69 11.67 -1.83 -6.46
N VAL A 70 11.64 -3.12 -6.09
CA VAL A 70 10.43 -3.96 -6.11
C VAL A 70 9.46 -3.49 -5.02
N ILE A 71 10.00 -3.12 -3.86
CA ILE A 71 9.23 -2.47 -2.77
C ILE A 71 9.51 -0.98 -2.82
N ASN A 72 8.46 -0.20 -3.07
CA ASN A 72 8.54 1.25 -3.15
C ASN A 72 7.31 1.87 -2.45
N ASP A 73 7.47 2.15 -1.16
CA ASP A 73 6.39 2.66 -0.31
C ASP A 73 5.85 4.00 -0.83
N LYS A 74 6.71 4.89 -1.33
CA LYS A 74 6.30 6.19 -1.88
C LYS A 74 5.37 6.01 -3.09
N ASN A 75 5.78 5.17 -4.05
CA ASN A 75 4.96 4.91 -5.24
C ASN A 75 3.66 4.18 -4.88
N LEU A 76 3.73 3.17 -4.01
CA LEU A 76 2.55 2.43 -3.57
C LEU A 76 1.56 3.32 -2.83
N MET A 77 2.04 4.22 -1.97
CA MET A 77 1.19 5.18 -1.26
C MET A 77 0.42 6.06 -2.23
N LYS A 78 1.11 6.63 -3.23
CA LYS A 78 0.48 7.44 -4.27
C LYS A 78 -0.64 6.68 -4.98
N ILE A 79 -0.35 5.47 -5.48
CA ILE A 79 -1.32 4.61 -6.16
C ILE A 79 -2.53 4.32 -5.26
N LYS A 80 -2.32 4.06 -3.97
CA LYS A 80 -3.41 3.79 -3.02
C LYS A 80 -4.24 5.04 -2.74
N ILE A 81 -3.62 6.18 -2.54
CA ILE A 81 -4.32 7.46 -2.33
C ILE A 81 -5.18 7.78 -3.56
N ASP A 82 -4.62 7.69 -4.77
CA ASP A 82 -5.35 7.94 -6.02
C ASP A 82 -6.56 7.00 -6.14
N SER A 83 -6.38 5.71 -5.82
CA SER A 83 -7.46 4.73 -5.79
C SER A 83 -8.53 5.04 -4.74
N PHE A 84 -8.17 5.55 -3.57
CA PHE A 84 -9.15 5.89 -2.54
C PHE A 84 -9.93 7.16 -2.89
N ILE A 85 -9.24 8.16 -3.45
CA ILE A 85 -9.84 9.39 -3.96
C ILE A 85 -10.85 9.06 -5.06
N SER A 86 -10.49 8.20 -6.03
CA SER A 86 -11.40 7.82 -7.12
C SER A 86 -12.67 7.12 -6.65
N THR A 87 -12.63 6.46 -5.49
CA THR A 87 -13.80 5.85 -4.86
C THR A 87 -14.57 6.78 -3.91
N GLY A 88 -14.11 8.02 -3.74
CA GLY A 88 -14.73 9.03 -2.88
C GLY A 88 -14.60 8.73 -1.38
N MET A 89 -13.51 8.09 -0.95
CA MET A 89 -13.26 7.91 0.49
C MET A 89 -12.97 9.25 1.16
N SER A 90 -13.50 9.48 2.36
CA SER A 90 -13.14 10.67 3.13
C SER A 90 -11.66 10.64 3.53
N LEU A 91 -11.05 11.82 3.77
CA LEU A 91 -9.65 11.89 4.22
C LEU A 91 -9.39 11.06 5.49
N LYS A 92 -10.36 11.00 6.41
CA LYS A 92 -10.29 10.14 7.61
C LYS A 92 -10.23 8.66 7.25
N GLN A 93 -11.03 8.21 6.28
CA GLN A 93 -11.02 6.83 5.80
C GLN A 93 -9.71 6.50 5.07
N ILE A 94 -9.20 7.42 4.25
CA ILE A 94 -7.90 7.31 3.58
C ILE A 94 -6.80 7.08 4.62
N TYR A 95 -6.74 7.93 5.65
CA TYR A 95 -5.79 7.79 6.76
C TYR A 95 -5.86 6.39 7.40
N ILE A 96 -7.05 5.96 7.82
CA ILE A 96 -7.25 4.63 8.47
C ILE A 96 -6.79 3.51 7.53
N LYS A 97 -7.11 3.59 6.24
CA LYS A 97 -6.68 2.58 5.27
C LYS A 97 -5.17 2.55 5.14
N LEU A 98 -4.49 3.69 5.03
CA LEU A 98 -3.04 3.74 4.93
C LEU A 98 -2.36 3.14 6.18
N VAL A 99 -2.91 3.38 7.38
CA VAL A 99 -2.45 2.72 8.61
C VAL A 99 -2.61 1.18 8.52
N GLN A 100 -3.75 0.69 8.02
CA GLN A 100 -3.98 -0.76 7.80
C GLN A 100 -3.03 -1.39 6.76
N TYR A 101 -2.55 -0.58 5.81
CA TYR A 101 -1.50 -0.99 4.86
C TYR A 101 -0.10 -1.01 5.50
N LYS A 102 0.06 -0.53 6.73
CA LYS A 102 1.33 -0.39 7.45
C LYS A 102 2.31 0.55 6.75
N PHE A 103 1.82 1.69 6.27
CA PHE A 103 2.69 2.81 5.95
C PHE A 103 3.18 3.48 7.25
N GLU A 104 4.33 4.15 7.19
CA GLU A 104 4.83 4.94 8.32
C GLU A 104 3.93 6.15 8.58
N ILE A 105 3.60 6.39 9.85
CA ILE A 105 2.64 7.42 10.26
C ILE A 105 3.06 8.81 9.76
N TYR A 106 4.34 9.15 9.89
CA TYR A 106 4.89 10.41 9.39
C TYR A 106 4.55 10.65 7.90
N HIS A 107 4.80 9.66 7.04
CA HIS A 107 4.51 9.76 5.62
C HIS A 107 2.99 9.86 5.33
N ILE A 108 2.16 9.18 6.12
CA ILE A 108 0.70 9.31 6.03
C ILE A 108 0.27 10.75 6.38
N GLU A 109 0.78 11.31 7.46
CA GLU A 109 0.42 12.65 7.92
C GLU A 109 0.80 13.72 6.90
N VAL A 110 2.01 13.64 6.34
CA VAL A 110 2.46 14.51 5.25
C VAL A 110 1.49 14.42 4.08
N ALA A 111 1.20 13.22 3.59
CA ALA A 111 0.32 13.02 2.44
C ALA A 111 -1.11 13.53 2.69
N ILE A 112 -1.67 13.30 3.88
CA ILE A 112 -3.00 13.79 4.24
C ILE A 112 -3.03 15.32 4.35
N ASN A 113 -1.99 15.94 4.90
CA ASN A 113 -1.90 17.39 4.99
C ASN A 113 -1.72 18.03 3.61
N ASP A 114 -0.97 17.40 2.71
CA ASP A 114 -0.87 17.86 1.31
C ASP A 114 -2.21 17.76 0.58
N LEU A 115 -2.97 16.69 0.79
CA LEU A 115 -4.34 16.59 0.26
C LEU A 115 -5.25 17.70 0.81
N LYS A 116 -5.15 18.06 2.09
CA LYS A 116 -5.97 19.14 2.69
C LYS A 116 -5.66 20.51 2.08
N LYS A 117 -4.43 20.73 1.59
CA LYS A 117 -4.02 21.97 0.92
C LYS A 117 -4.50 22.06 -0.53
N GLN A 118 -4.97 20.96 -1.12
CA GLN A 118 -5.50 20.98 -2.48
C GLN A 118 -6.86 21.66 -2.51
N ASP A 119 -6.97 22.70 -3.34
CA ASP A 119 -8.25 23.31 -3.64
C ASP A 119 -9.22 22.25 -4.19
N ASN A 120 -10.45 22.26 -3.68
CA ASN A 120 -11.56 21.40 -4.11
C ASN A 120 -11.45 19.91 -3.75
N ILE A 121 -10.48 19.46 -2.93
CA ILE A 121 -10.38 18.05 -2.53
C ILE A 121 -11.69 17.51 -1.94
N ARG A 122 -12.39 18.30 -1.12
CA ARG A 122 -13.69 17.91 -0.55
C ARG A 122 -14.74 17.67 -1.62
N GLU A 123 -14.83 18.56 -2.62
CA GLU A 123 -15.79 18.42 -3.72
C GLU A 123 -15.48 17.18 -4.55
N ILE A 124 -14.20 16.95 -4.88
CA ILE A 124 -13.75 15.76 -5.62
C ILE A 124 -14.18 14.48 -4.90
N LEU A 125 -13.95 14.39 -3.59
CA LEU A 125 -14.31 13.21 -2.81
C LEU A 125 -15.83 12.97 -2.77
N ILE A 126 -16.63 14.03 -2.58
CA ILE A 126 -18.10 13.95 -2.58
C ILE A 126 -18.60 13.50 -3.96
N ARG A 127 -18.11 14.13 -5.03
CA ARG A 127 -18.49 13.79 -6.41
C ARG A 127 -18.19 12.32 -6.70
N ASN A 128 -17.00 11.85 -6.38
CA ASN A 128 -16.59 10.47 -6.59
C ASN A 128 -17.43 9.48 -5.77
N TYR A 129 -17.76 9.81 -4.52
CA TYR A 129 -18.61 8.98 -3.67
C TYR A 129 -20.02 8.83 -4.26
N CYS A 130 -20.63 9.95 -4.66
CA CYS A 130 -21.98 9.95 -5.22
C CYS A 130 -22.02 9.21 -6.57
N LYS A 131 -21.00 9.37 -7.43
CA LYS A 131 -20.82 8.58 -8.66
C LYS A 131 -20.77 7.08 -8.34
N LYS A 132 -19.93 6.66 -7.39
CA LYS A 132 -19.79 5.26 -6.98
C LYS A 132 -21.09 4.64 -6.46
N LYS A 133 -21.85 5.40 -5.66
CA LYS A 133 -23.09 4.91 -5.04
C LYS A 133 -24.29 4.93 -5.98
N LYS A 134 -24.14 5.40 -7.22
CA LYS A 134 -25.25 5.68 -8.14
C LYS A 134 -26.35 6.49 -7.46
N LYS A 135 -25.98 7.33 -6.48
CA LYS A 135 -26.90 8.20 -5.73
C LYS A 135 -27.32 9.43 -6.52
N PHE A 136 -26.71 9.63 -7.69
CA PHE A 136 -27.24 10.50 -8.73
C PHE A 136 -28.37 9.74 -9.44
N ASN A 137 -29.60 9.97 -9.01
CA ASN A 137 -30.69 9.94 -9.97
C ASN A 137 -30.40 11.05 -10.97
N TYR A 138 -30.29 10.67 -12.24
CA TYR A 138 -30.01 11.45 -13.44
C TYR A 138 -30.41 12.93 -13.36
N ASP A 139 -29.41 13.83 -13.41
CA ASP A 139 -29.57 15.10 -14.14
C ASP A 139 -28.60 15.00 -15.33
N SER A 140 -29.16 14.75 -16.51
CA SER A 140 -28.44 14.57 -17.79
C SER A 140 -27.61 15.79 -18.23
N ASN A 141 -27.69 16.90 -17.49
CA ASN A 141 -27.04 18.16 -17.82
C ASN A 141 -25.80 18.49 -16.96
N TRP A 142 -25.33 17.58 -16.11
CA TRP A 142 -24.24 17.90 -15.19
C TRP A 142 -22.85 17.87 -15.85
N ASP A 143 -22.62 16.94 -16.79
CA ASP A 143 -21.38 16.93 -17.59
C ASP A 143 -21.28 18.19 -18.50
N ILE A 144 -22.42 18.76 -18.91
CA ILE A 144 -22.51 20.02 -19.67
C ILE A 144 -22.12 21.24 -18.81
N LYS A 145 -22.36 21.19 -17.50
CA LYS A 145 -21.96 22.27 -16.57
C LYS A 145 -20.45 22.25 -16.26
N ASP A 146 -19.79 21.10 -16.37
CA ASP A 146 -18.33 20.95 -16.15
C ASP A 146 -17.52 21.68 -17.24
N ASP A 147 -17.97 21.63 -18.50
CA ASP A 147 -17.37 22.37 -19.61
C ASP A 147 -17.54 23.88 -19.47
N ASN A 148 -18.65 24.35 -18.90
CA ASN A 148 -18.87 25.77 -18.65
C ASN A 148 -18.09 26.30 -17.43
N TYR A 149 -17.81 25.46 -16.42
CA TYR A 149 -16.95 25.82 -15.29
C TYR A 149 -15.48 25.94 -15.70
N LYS A 150 -15.00 25.06 -16.60
CA LYS A 150 -13.63 25.15 -17.15
C LYS A 150 -13.43 26.36 -18.06
N LYS A 151 -14.49 26.81 -18.76
CA LYS A 151 -14.48 28.00 -19.63
C LYS A 151 -14.63 29.34 -18.89
N LYS A 152 -14.96 29.34 -17.59
CA LYS A 152 -15.19 30.55 -16.77
C LYS A 152 -14.07 30.83 -15.75
N LYS A 153 -12.86 30.30 -15.96
CA LYS A 153 -11.70 30.83 -15.26
C LYS A 153 -11.17 32.04 -16.04
N PRO A 154 -11.07 33.23 -15.43
CA PRO A 154 -10.38 34.38 -16.03
C PRO A 154 -8.89 34.09 -16.24
#